data_AF-T1AX75-F1
#
_entry.id   AF-T1AX75-F1
#
_cell.length_a   1.000
_cell.length_b   1.000
_cell.length_c   1.000
_cell.angle_alpha   90.00
_cell.angle_beta   90.00
_cell.angle_gamma   90.00
#
_symmetry.space_group_name_H-M   'P 1'
#
loop_
_entity.id
_entity.type
_entity.pdbx_description
1 polymer ?
#
loop_
_entity_poly.entity_id
_entity_poly.type
_entity_poly.pdbx_seq_one_letter_code
_entity_poly.pdbx_strand_id
1 'polypeptide(L)'
;MSAGQPLSADETLRGAILRARGALAAVPGADIGLGLEGGVDFDARHTRQWVLLSVCAAWDGRDLYVARGVSMPLPQAIGARLQAGGIELAAIMDELGGTTASNHKDGAYGLLSGGRITRAEVFRDAVIAALTPFQNAMYRAQANG
;
A
#
# COMPACT_ATOMS: atom_id res chain seq x y z
N MET A 1 -9.45 13.85 3.69
CA MET A 1 -10.38 13.46 2.59
C MET A 1 -9.92 12.12 2.09
N SER A 2 -10.77 11.10 2.12
CA SER A 2 -10.48 9.82 1.46
C SER A 2 -10.47 10.10 -0.04
N ALA A 3 -9.28 10.22 -0.62
CA ALA A 3 -9.15 10.13 -2.07
C ALA A 3 -9.64 8.74 -2.46
N GLY A 4 -10.42 8.64 -3.54
CA GLY A 4 -10.95 7.35 -3.99
C GLY A 4 -9.84 6.33 -4.27
N GLN A 5 -10.23 5.07 -4.52
CA GLN A 5 -9.33 3.96 -4.84
C GLN A 5 -8.20 4.38 -5.81
N PRO A 6 -6.92 4.33 -5.40
CA PRO A 6 -5.80 4.53 -6.32
C PRO A 6 -5.80 3.46 -7.40
N LEU A 7 -5.70 3.89 -8.67
CA LEU A 7 -5.77 3.01 -9.85
C LEU A 7 -4.41 2.88 -10.57
N SER A 8 -3.37 3.51 -10.03
CA SER A 8 -2.00 3.34 -10.48
C SER A 8 -1.01 3.24 -9.33
N ALA A 9 0.16 2.64 -9.62
CA ALA A 9 1.27 2.58 -8.67
C ALA A 9 1.76 3.99 -8.26
N ASP A 10 1.69 4.97 -9.16
CA ASP A 10 2.10 6.36 -8.91
C ASP A 10 1.12 7.09 -7.98
N GLU A 11 -0.19 6.96 -8.20
CA GLU A 11 -1.20 7.51 -7.30
C GLU A 11 -1.08 6.93 -5.89
N THR A 12 -0.87 5.61 -5.80
CA THR A 12 -0.68 4.92 -4.52
C THR A 12 0.55 5.44 -3.78
N LEU A 13 1.65 5.62 -4.52
CA LEU A 13 2.88 6.21 -3.99
C LEU A 13 2.66 7.64 -3.47
N ARG A 14 2.04 8.50 -4.28
CA ARG A 14 1.71 9.88 -3.89
C ARG A 14 0.83 9.90 -2.63
N GLY A 15 -0.16 9.02 -2.57
CA GLY A 15 -1.03 8.85 -1.40
C GLY A 15 -0.26 8.47 -0.13
N ALA A 16 0.69 7.54 -0.22
CA ALA A 16 1.54 7.16 0.90
C ALA A 16 2.42 8.33 1.37
N ILE A 17 3.07 9.04 0.45
CA ILE A 17 3.94 10.18 0.78
C ILE A 17 3.15 11.30 1.48
N LEU A 18 1.98 11.64 0.95
CA LEU A 18 1.10 12.66 1.55
C LEU A 18 0.69 12.27 2.98
N ARG A 19 0.36 10.99 3.20
CA ARG A 19 0.04 10.49 4.54
C ARG A 19 1.22 10.53 5.48
N ALA A 20 2.42 10.15 5.03
CA ALA A 20 3.63 10.19 5.85
C ALA A 20 3.94 11.61 6.33
N ARG A 21 3.91 12.59 5.41
CA ARG A 21 4.10 14.01 5.73
C ARG A 21 3.03 14.54 6.67
N GLY A 22 1.76 14.20 6.40
CA GLY A 22 0.65 14.57 7.27
C GLY A 22 0.76 13.98 8.67
N ALA A 23 1.19 12.73 8.80
CA ALA A 23 1.38 12.06 10.08
C ALA A 23 2.47 12.73 10.91
N LEU A 24 3.62 13.06 10.32
CA LEU A 24 4.71 13.77 11.00
C LEU A 24 4.25 15.17 11.46
N ALA A 25 3.55 15.91 10.60
CA ALA A 25 3.06 17.25 10.92
C ALA A 25 1.98 17.25 12.02
N ALA A 26 1.22 16.16 12.17
CA ALA A 26 0.13 16.06 13.13
C ALA A 26 0.59 15.76 14.57
N VAL A 27 1.81 15.25 14.77
CA VAL A 27 2.32 14.81 16.08
C VAL A 27 3.59 15.56 16.44
N PRO A 28 3.49 16.65 17.24
CA PRO A 28 4.67 17.38 17.69
C PRO A 28 5.66 16.48 18.43
N GLY A 29 6.93 16.55 18.04
CA GLY A 29 8.01 15.74 18.64
C GLY A 29 8.12 14.31 18.12
N ALA A 30 7.33 13.90 17.13
CA ALA A 30 7.57 12.65 16.42
C ALA A 30 8.83 12.76 15.54
N ASP A 31 9.63 11.69 15.50
CA ASP A 31 10.84 11.64 14.68
C ASP A 31 10.55 11.26 13.21
N ILE A 32 9.56 10.37 12.99
CA ILE A 32 9.24 9.82 11.67
C ILE A 32 7.72 9.72 11.49
N GLY A 33 7.24 10.22 10.36
CA GLY A 33 5.89 9.99 9.87
C GLY A 33 5.85 8.79 8.92
N LEU A 34 4.92 7.87 9.17
CA LEU A 34 4.64 6.72 8.29
C LEU A 34 3.33 6.92 7.54
N GLY A 35 3.37 6.72 6.23
CA GLY A 35 2.21 6.73 5.37
C GLY A 35 2.03 5.38 4.68
N LEU A 36 0.89 4.74 4.91
CA LEU A 36 0.54 3.46 4.33
C LEU A 36 -0.60 3.66 3.35
N GLU A 37 -0.45 3.16 2.12
CA GLU A 37 -1.49 3.22 1.11
C GLU A 37 -1.61 1.90 0.35
N GLY A 38 -2.84 1.40 0.21
CA GLY A 38 -3.17 0.30 -0.68
C GLY A 38 -3.71 0.85 -1.99
N GLY A 39 -3.40 0.20 -3.09
CA GLY A 39 -3.86 0.61 -4.42
C GLY A 39 -3.90 -0.55 -5.38
N VAL A 40 -4.27 -0.26 -6.61
CA VAL A 40 -4.15 -1.21 -7.72
C VAL A 40 -3.39 -0.55 -8.86
N ASP A 41 -2.86 -1.37 -9.76
CA ASP A 41 -2.20 -0.92 -10.99
C ASP A 41 -2.56 -1.87 -12.13
N PHE A 42 -2.55 -1.39 -13.37
CA PHE A 42 -2.75 -2.23 -14.54
C PHE A 42 -1.46 -2.32 -15.35
N ASP A 43 -0.86 -3.52 -15.41
CA ASP A 43 0.31 -3.75 -16.24
C ASP A 43 -0.10 -3.92 -17.70
N ALA A 44 -0.14 -2.80 -18.41
CA ALA A 44 -0.45 -2.76 -19.83
C ALA A 44 0.64 -3.36 -20.73
N ARG A 45 1.85 -3.59 -20.21
CA ARG A 45 3.03 -3.91 -21.03
C ARG A 45 3.30 -5.41 -21.14
N HIS A 46 3.20 -6.15 -20.04
CA HIS A 46 3.64 -7.54 -20.01
C HIS A 46 2.48 -8.50 -19.76
N THR A 47 1.79 -8.36 -18.64
CA THR A 47 0.80 -9.34 -18.18
C THR A 47 -0.62 -9.02 -18.64
N ARG A 48 -0.93 -7.75 -18.92
CA ARG A 48 -2.30 -7.26 -19.17
C ARG A 48 -3.24 -7.58 -18.00
N GLN A 49 -2.72 -7.52 -16.78
CA GLN A 49 -3.44 -7.84 -15.55
C GLN A 49 -3.49 -6.63 -14.62
N TRP A 50 -4.58 -6.57 -13.85
CA TRP A 50 -4.65 -5.73 -12.67
C TRP A 50 -3.88 -6.38 -11.54
N VAL A 51 -3.16 -5.59 -10.76
CA VAL A 51 -2.40 -6.03 -9.58
C VAL A 51 -2.80 -5.20 -8.38
N LEU A 52 -2.98 -5.87 -7.24
CA LEU A 52 -3.06 -5.25 -5.93
C LEU A 52 -1.65 -4.90 -5.45
N LEU A 53 -1.49 -3.73 -4.85
CA LEU A 53 -0.23 -3.29 -4.29
C LEU A 53 -0.40 -2.51 -2.98
N SER A 54 0.68 -2.45 -2.21
CA SER A 54 0.73 -1.72 -0.94
C SER A 54 2.06 -0.98 -0.84
N VAL A 55 2.00 0.29 -0.44
CA VAL A 55 3.15 1.19 -0.33
C VAL A 55 3.26 1.69 1.10
N CYS A 56 4.48 1.72 1.63
CA CYS A 56 4.83 2.46 2.83
C CYS A 56 5.83 3.57 2.47
N ALA A 57 5.55 4.79 2.91
CA ALA A 57 6.48 5.92 2.89
C ALA A 57 6.87 6.27 4.33
N ALA A 58 8.16 6.46 4.58
CA ALA A 58 8.73 6.90 5.85
C ALA A 58 9.45 8.24 5.65
N TRP A 59 9.10 9.23 6.46
CA TRP A 59 9.53 10.63 6.31
C TRP A 59 9.95 11.21 7.66
N ASP A 60 11.18 11.73 7.77
CA ASP A 60 11.71 12.33 9.01
C ASP A 60 11.72 13.87 9.01
N GLY A 61 11.20 14.49 7.94
CA GLY A 61 11.28 15.94 7.74
C GLY A 61 12.36 16.37 6.75
N ARG A 62 13.28 15.47 6.38
CA ARG A 62 14.37 15.72 5.44
C ARG A 62 14.48 14.63 4.38
N ASP A 63 14.56 13.37 4.80
CA ASP A 63 14.78 12.19 3.97
C ASP A 63 13.48 11.38 3.85
N LEU A 64 13.22 10.93 2.62
CA LEU A 64 12.05 10.13 2.26
C LEU A 64 12.49 8.77 1.75
N TYR A 65 12.06 7.71 2.45
CA TYR A 65 12.25 6.34 1.99
C TYR A 65 10.90 5.68 1.73
N VAL A 66 10.83 4.90 0.66
CA VAL A 66 9.61 4.26 0.21
C VAL A 66 9.89 2.79 -0.03
N ALA A 67 9.02 1.94 0.50
CA ALA A 67 9.02 0.52 0.22
C ALA A 67 7.64 0.06 -0.24
N ARG A 68 7.63 -1.09 -0.93
CA ARG A 68 6.42 -1.75 -1.40
C ARG A 68 6.30 -3.09 -0.68
N GLY A 69 5.08 -3.43 -0.31
CA GLY A 69 4.74 -4.78 0.12
C GLY A 69 4.63 -5.72 -1.07
N VAL A 70 4.19 -6.96 -0.80
CA VAL A 70 3.85 -7.94 -1.83
C VAL A 70 2.80 -7.37 -2.78
N SER A 71 3.00 -7.55 -4.08
CA SER A 71 1.98 -7.33 -5.10
C SER A 71 1.33 -8.64 -5.51
N MET A 72 0.03 -8.63 -5.80
CA MET A 72 -0.72 -9.84 -6.14
C MET A 72 -1.66 -9.59 -7.34
N PRO A 73 -1.68 -10.47 -8.35
CA PRO A 73 -2.63 -10.37 -9.45
C PRO A 73 -4.08 -10.39 -8.96
N LEU A 74 -4.91 -9.56 -9.56
CA LEU A 74 -6.35 -9.54 -9.34
C LEU A 74 -7.08 -10.34 -10.43
N PRO A 75 -8.18 -11.03 -10.07
CA PRO A 75 -9.10 -11.55 -11.07
C PRO A 75 -9.54 -10.46 -12.05
N GLN A 76 -9.54 -10.76 -13.35
CA GLN A 76 -9.87 -9.80 -14.40
C GLN A 76 -11.23 -9.12 -14.19
N ALA A 77 -12.22 -9.86 -13.67
CA ALA A 77 -13.54 -9.33 -13.34
C ALA A 77 -13.50 -8.21 -12.29
N ILE A 78 -12.64 -8.32 -11.27
CA ILE A 78 -12.45 -7.27 -10.26
C ILE A 78 -11.81 -6.04 -10.91
N GLY A 79 -10.75 -6.25 -11.70
CA GLY A 79 -10.07 -5.18 -12.42
C GLY A 79 -10.98 -4.39 -13.37
N ALA A 80 -11.84 -5.09 -14.12
CA ALA A 80 -12.81 -4.44 -15.01
C ALA A 80 -13.81 -3.55 -14.26
N ARG A 81 -14.25 -3.96 -13.06
CA ARG A 81 -15.13 -3.15 -12.20
C ARG A 81 -14.43 -1.90 -11.67
N LEU A 82 -13.17 -2.04 -11.24
CA LEU A 82 -12.36 -0.90 -10.81
C LEU A 82 -12.16 0.11 -11.93
N GLN A 83 -11.90 -0.36 -13.15
CA GLN A 83 -11.74 0.47 -14.33
C GLN A 83 -13.02 1.23 -14.72
N ALA A 84 -14.19 0.61 -14.54
CA ALA A 84 -15.47 1.27 -14.78
C ALA A 84 -15.73 2.46 -13.83
N GLY A 85 -15.02 2.50 -12.70
CA GLY A 85 -15.08 3.58 -11.73
C GLY A 85 -16.29 3.51 -10.79
N GLY A 86 -16.33 4.43 -9.83
CA GLY A 86 -17.46 4.56 -8.89
C GLY A 86 -17.54 3.50 -7.79
N ILE A 87 -16.57 2.58 -7.71
CA ILE A 87 -16.50 1.54 -6.68
C ILE A 87 -15.06 1.34 -6.20
N GLU A 88 -14.89 1.09 -4.91
CA GLU A 88 -13.60 0.79 -4.31
C GLU A 88 -13.35 -0.72 -4.24
N LEU A 89 -12.08 -1.13 -4.18
CA LEU A 89 -11.73 -2.55 -4.07
C LEU A 89 -12.37 -3.17 -2.83
N ALA A 90 -12.36 -2.47 -1.70
CA ALA A 90 -12.96 -2.97 -0.46
C ALA A 90 -14.44 -3.35 -0.64
N ALA A 91 -15.24 -2.49 -1.29
CA ALA A 91 -16.64 -2.76 -1.58
C ALA A 91 -16.82 -3.98 -2.50
N ILE A 92 -15.99 -4.13 -3.54
CA ILE A 92 -16.01 -5.32 -4.40
C ILE A 92 -15.69 -6.59 -3.59
N MET A 93 -14.68 -6.54 -2.72
CA MET A 93 -14.31 -7.69 -1.89
C MET A 93 -15.41 -8.04 -0.89
N ASP A 94 -16.11 -7.05 -0.33
CA ASP A 94 -17.22 -7.27 0.60
C ASP A 94 -18.40 -7.96 -0.08
N GLU A 95 -18.73 -7.57 -1.32
CA GLU A 95 -19.77 -8.24 -2.12
C GLU A 95 -19.41 -9.70 -2.44
N LEU A 96 -18.15 -9.97 -2.79
CA LEU A 96 -17.68 -11.33 -3.11
C LEU A 96 -17.51 -12.21 -1.87
N GLY A 97 -17.22 -11.61 -0.73
CA GLY A 97 -16.93 -12.29 0.53
C GLY A 97 -18.16 -12.84 1.25
N GLY A 98 -19.39 -12.53 0.80
CA GLY A 98 -20.62 -13.17 1.25
C GLY A 98 -20.74 -13.32 2.76
N THR A 99 -20.85 -12.22 3.51
CA THR A 99 -21.21 -12.19 4.93
C THR A 99 -20.40 -13.13 5.85
N THR A 100 -19.26 -12.68 6.37
CA THR A 100 -18.87 -12.90 7.78
C THR A 100 -17.79 -11.89 8.18
N ALA A 101 -18.09 -11.06 9.18
CA ALA A 101 -17.23 -10.00 9.71
C ALA A 101 -15.79 -10.45 10.10
N SER A 102 -15.55 -11.76 10.22
CA SER A 102 -14.25 -12.36 10.53
C SER A 102 -13.25 -12.39 9.36
N ASN A 103 -13.71 -12.34 8.09
CA ASN A 103 -12.83 -12.43 6.91
C ASN A 103 -12.28 -11.07 6.43
N HIS A 104 -12.75 -9.96 7.02
CA HIS A 104 -12.35 -8.60 6.58
C HIS A 104 -11.02 -8.13 7.17
N LYS A 105 -10.48 -8.81 8.21
CA LYS A 105 -9.22 -8.38 8.86
C LYS A 105 -8.03 -8.37 7.89
N ASP A 106 -8.03 -9.30 6.93
CA ASP A 106 -6.91 -9.50 6.01
C ASP A 106 -7.13 -8.86 4.64
N GLY A 107 -8.29 -8.26 4.41
CA GLY A 107 -8.67 -7.57 3.18
C GLY A 107 -8.56 -8.44 1.92
N ALA A 108 -8.33 -7.79 0.78
CA ALA A 108 -8.22 -8.45 -0.51
C ALA A 108 -7.10 -9.52 -0.57
N TYR A 109 -5.99 -9.29 0.16
CA TYR A 109 -4.90 -10.27 0.26
C TYR A 109 -5.37 -11.58 0.88
N GLY A 110 -6.05 -11.51 2.02
CA GLY A 110 -6.55 -12.71 2.70
C GLY A 110 -7.58 -13.46 1.86
N LEU A 111 -8.57 -12.74 1.30
CA LEU A 111 -9.63 -13.39 0.53
C LEU A 111 -9.09 -14.12 -0.70
N LEU A 112 -8.21 -13.48 -1.48
CA LEU A 112 -7.69 -14.05 -2.73
C LEU A 112 -6.63 -15.15 -2.50
N SER A 113 -5.88 -15.08 -1.40
CA SER A 113 -4.84 -16.07 -1.09
C SER A 113 -5.35 -17.26 -0.25
N GLY A 114 -6.61 -17.23 0.19
CA GLY A 114 -7.15 -18.21 1.14
C GLY A 114 -6.52 -18.09 2.52
N GLY A 115 -6.24 -16.88 2.99
CA GLY A 115 -5.67 -16.58 4.30
C GLY A 115 -4.16 -16.80 4.43
N ARG A 116 -3.45 -17.10 3.33
CA ARG A 116 -2.00 -17.35 3.34
C ARG A 116 -1.16 -16.08 3.35
N ILE A 117 -1.75 -14.97 2.89
CA ILE A 117 -1.13 -13.64 2.90
C ILE A 117 -2.14 -12.71 3.56
N THR A 118 -1.74 -12.09 4.66
CA THR A 118 -2.57 -11.09 5.35
C THR A 118 -2.13 -9.67 5.02
N ARG A 119 -3.09 -8.72 5.03
CA ARG A 119 -2.79 -7.29 4.89
C ARG A 119 -1.79 -6.80 5.94
N ALA A 120 -1.89 -7.32 7.17
CA ALA A 120 -0.98 -6.94 8.25
C ALA A 120 0.47 -7.36 7.97
N GLU A 121 0.70 -8.58 7.48
CA GLU A 121 2.04 -9.06 7.12
C GLU A 121 2.63 -8.26 5.95
N VAL A 122 1.83 -7.99 4.92
CA VAL A 122 2.26 -7.19 3.76
C VAL A 122 2.71 -5.79 4.19
N PHE A 123 1.95 -5.12 5.06
CA PHE A 123 2.34 -3.80 5.56
C PHE A 123 3.46 -3.86 6.60
N ARG A 124 3.55 -4.90 7.42
CA ARG A 124 4.67 -5.11 8.34
C ARG A 124 5.99 -5.09 7.57
N ASP A 125 6.09 -5.88 6.51
CA ASP A 125 7.33 -5.99 5.73
C ASP A 125 7.63 -4.69 4.97
N ALA A 126 6.60 -4.01 4.44
CA ALA A 126 6.75 -2.70 3.82
C ALA A 126 7.25 -1.63 4.82
N VAL A 127 6.73 -1.62 6.05
CA VAL A 127 7.18 -0.70 7.11
C VAL A 127 8.62 -0.97 7.50
N ILE A 128 8.97 -2.24 7.73
CA ILE A 128 10.35 -2.63 8.05
C ILE A 128 11.30 -2.16 6.94
N ALA A 129 10.96 -2.43 5.68
CA ALA A 129 11.78 -2.02 4.54
C ALA A 129 11.90 -0.49 4.42
N ALA A 130 10.81 0.27 4.61
CA ALA A 130 10.84 1.73 4.53
C ALA A 130 11.63 2.38 5.69
N LEU A 131 11.64 1.76 6.87
CA LEU A 131 12.39 2.24 8.04
C LEU A 131 13.86 1.81 8.05
N THR A 132 14.21 0.75 7.31
CA THR A 132 15.57 0.18 7.30
C THR A 132 16.67 1.22 7.08
N PRO A 133 16.54 2.19 6.14
CA PRO A 133 17.57 3.22 5.94
C PRO A 133 17.84 4.11 7.16
N PHE A 134 16.83 4.35 8.02
CA PHE A 134 17.01 5.13 9.25
C PHE A 134 17.72 4.35 10.35
N GLN A 135 17.59 3.02 10.34
CA GLN A 135 18.05 2.14 11.42
C GLN A 135 19.37 1.44 11.12
N ASN A 136 19.78 1.37 9.85
CA ASN A 136 20.96 0.64 9.42
C ASN A 136 22.10 1.57 8.98
N ALA A 137 23.26 1.44 9.65
CA ALA A 137 24.42 2.29 9.42
C ALA A 137 24.98 2.24 7.99
N MET A 138 24.72 1.15 7.24
CA MET A 138 25.18 1.04 5.85
C MET A 138 24.57 2.12 4.95
N TYR A 139 23.37 2.62 5.26
CA TYR A 139 22.73 3.69 4.51
C TYR A 139 23.30 5.08 4.84
N ARG A 140 23.94 5.24 6.01
CA ARG A 140 24.58 6.51 6.42
C ARG A 140 25.98 6.69 5.83
N ALA A 141 26.67 5.60 5.52
CA ALA A 141 28.03 5.63 4.97
C ALA A 141 28.11 6.13 3.52
N GLN A 142 26.98 6.25 2.82
CA GLN A 142 26.91 6.62 1.40
C GLN A 142 26.57 8.10 1.15
N ALA A 143 26.24 8.87 2.20
CA ALA A 143 25.82 10.28 2.06
C ALA A 143 26.98 11.30 2.00
N ASN A 144 28.23 10.84 1.96
CA ASN A 144 29.45 11.68 1.87
C ASN A 144 30.07 11.68 0.47
N GLY A 145 29.26 11.55 -0.59
CA GLY A 145 29.68 11.61 -1.99
C GLY A 145 29.18 12.85 -2.70
#